data_AF-A0A969V1Z8-F1
#
_entry.id   AF-A0A969V1Z8-F1
#
_cell.length_a   1.000
_cell.length_b   1.000
_cell.length_c   1.000
_cell.angle_alpha   90.00
_cell.angle_beta   90.00
_cell.angle_gamma   90.00
#
_symmetry.space_group_name_H-M   'P 1'
#
loop_
_entity.id
_entity.type
_entity.pdbx_description
1 polymer ?
#
loop_
_entity_poly.entity_id
_entity_poly.type
_entity_poly.pdbx_seq_one_letter_code
_entity_poly.pdbx_strand_id
1 'polypeptide(L)'
;YDDGLRNLVDLVAEAITQVQEAGQQINSYGSDLETDPDRLAEIDSRISELKQICRKYGPGLEDAIAYAAKIRAELAGFDDEGQSLEALQAEADQAKARLKQACTQLRSLRQTAAKTLETQLLSELKPLAMEKVKFQVQLAPIAPTAQGADQICFLLSPNPGEPLQPLSETASGGEMSRFLLAMKACFSAIDSVGTLVFDEIDTGVSGRVSQAIADKLRQLGQRHQVLCVTHQPLIAAVADHHFCVRKEVLESDRTVVRVEHLIDRGRRRQELAELAGGKSAQEAIAFADSLLDQAAQARELGMVTPQTEPSRQRMGKVAIAKKTAHEKTLP
;
A
#
# COMPACT_ATOMS: atom_id res chain seq x y z
N TYR A 1 -24.70 -21.93 133.13
CA TYR A 1 -23.62 -20.99 132.84
C TYR A 1 -22.43 -21.43 133.68
N ASP A 2 -21.44 -22.03 133.03
CA ASP A 2 -20.15 -22.43 133.62
C ASP A 2 -19.12 -21.39 133.19
N ASP A 3 -18.61 -20.62 134.15
CA ASP A 3 -17.67 -19.53 133.88
C ASP A 3 -16.30 -20.03 133.38
N GLY A 4 -15.97 -21.32 133.56
CA GLY A 4 -14.74 -21.92 133.03
C GLY A 4 -14.73 -22.10 131.50
N LEU A 5 -15.91 -22.16 130.87
CA LEU A 5 -16.05 -22.35 129.41
C LEU A 5 -16.15 -21.03 128.64
N ARG A 6 -16.24 -19.89 129.33
CA ARG A 6 -16.47 -18.57 128.75
C ARG A 6 -15.35 -18.15 127.78
N ASN A 7 -14.10 -18.40 128.16
CA ASN A 7 -12.93 -18.13 127.31
C ASN A 7 -12.94 -18.93 126.00
N LEU A 8 -13.44 -20.18 126.02
CA LEU A 8 -13.55 -21.00 124.80
C LEU A 8 -14.67 -20.50 123.89
N VAL A 9 -15.79 -20.04 124.47
CA VAL A 9 -16.90 -19.42 123.72
C VAL A 9 -16.43 -18.11 123.07
N ASP A 10 -15.67 -17.29 123.79
CA ASP A 10 -15.11 -16.04 123.26
C ASP A 10 -14.10 -16.32 122.12
N LEU A 11 -13.23 -17.33 122.27
CA LEU A 11 -12.29 -17.76 121.23
C LEU A 11 -13.01 -18.25 119.96
N VAL A 12 -14.08 -19.04 120.12
CA VAL A 12 -14.89 -19.52 118.99
C VAL A 12 -15.66 -18.37 118.33
N ALA A 13 -16.18 -17.44 119.12
CA ALA A 13 -16.84 -16.25 118.60
C ALA A 13 -15.88 -15.38 117.78
N GLU A 14 -14.66 -15.17 118.27
CA GLU A 14 -13.60 -14.43 117.56
C GLU A 14 -13.17 -15.14 116.27
N ALA A 15 -13.03 -16.47 116.31
CA ALA A 15 -12.74 -17.26 115.10
C ALA A 15 -13.89 -17.16 114.07
N ILE A 16 -15.14 -17.17 114.51
CA ILE A 16 -16.31 -16.95 113.62
C ILE A 16 -16.24 -15.55 113.00
N THR A 17 -15.93 -14.52 113.78
CA THR A 17 -15.78 -13.15 113.27
C THR A 17 -14.66 -13.05 112.24
N GLN A 18 -13.50 -13.67 112.49
CA GLN A 18 -12.40 -13.65 111.53
C GLN A 18 -12.73 -14.41 110.23
N VAL A 19 -13.43 -15.54 110.31
CA VAL A 19 -13.89 -16.27 109.11
C VAL A 19 -14.91 -15.44 108.32
N GLN A 20 -15.79 -14.72 109.01
CA GLN A 20 -16.75 -13.81 108.37
C GLN A 20 -16.05 -12.63 107.69
N GLU A 21 -15.06 -12.01 108.33
CA GLU A 21 -14.26 -10.94 107.74
C GLU A 21 -13.46 -11.42 106.52
N ALA A 22 -12.81 -12.59 106.61
CA ALA A 22 -12.07 -13.17 105.49
C ALA A 22 -13.02 -13.48 104.30
N GLY A 23 -14.22 -14.00 104.58
CA GLY A 23 -15.25 -14.20 103.56
C GLY A 23 -15.72 -12.90 102.93
N GLN A 24 -15.83 -11.82 103.72
CA GLN A 24 -16.17 -10.49 103.22
C GLN A 24 -15.07 -9.92 102.32
N GLN A 25 -13.80 -10.06 102.71
CA GLN A 25 -12.66 -9.61 101.92
C GLN A 25 -12.51 -10.38 100.61
N ILE A 26 -12.74 -11.70 100.60
CA ILE A 26 -12.74 -12.50 99.37
C ILE A 26 -13.86 -12.07 98.43
N ASN A 27 -15.07 -11.80 98.96
CA ASN A 27 -16.17 -11.30 98.15
C ASN A 27 -15.90 -9.90 97.59
N SER A 28 -15.31 -9.00 98.37
CA SER A 28 -14.90 -7.66 97.91
C SER A 28 -13.83 -7.75 96.82
N TYR A 29 -12.82 -8.60 96.99
CA TYR A 29 -11.81 -8.84 95.94
C TYR A 29 -12.42 -9.42 94.67
N GLY A 30 -13.39 -10.33 94.80
CA GLY A 30 -14.14 -10.88 93.68
C GLY A 30 -15.03 -9.85 92.97
N SER A 31 -15.60 -8.88 93.68
CA SER A 31 -16.39 -7.80 93.08
C SER A 31 -15.54 -6.71 92.42
N ASP A 32 -14.28 -6.54 92.83
CA ASP A 32 -13.34 -5.58 92.24
C ASP A 32 -12.70 -6.10 90.94
N LEU A 33 -12.80 -7.41 90.66
CA LEU A 33 -12.43 -7.98 89.37
C LEU A 33 -13.49 -7.58 88.34
N GLU A 34 -13.32 -6.41 87.70
CA GLU A 34 -14.08 -6.00 86.52
C GLU A 34 -13.80 -6.96 85.35
N THR A 35 -14.52 -8.07 85.30
CA THR A 35 -14.63 -8.88 84.10
C THR A 35 -15.74 -8.29 83.24
N ASP A 36 -15.38 -7.51 82.23
CA ASP A 36 -16.28 -7.10 81.15
C ASP A 36 -16.35 -8.23 80.11
N PRO A 37 -17.38 -9.10 80.15
CA PRO A 37 -17.46 -10.27 79.30
C PRO A 37 -17.72 -9.90 77.83
N ASP A 38 -18.40 -8.77 77.61
CA ASP A 38 -18.70 -8.26 76.28
C ASP A 38 -17.42 -7.73 75.62
N ARG A 39 -16.57 -7.04 76.39
CA ARG A 39 -15.25 -6.60 75.91
C ARG A 39 -14.32 -7.77 75.61
N LEU A 40 -14.34 -8.82 76.44
CA LEU A 40 -13.56 -10.03 76.17
C LEU A 40 -14.02 -10.71 74.87
N ALA A 41 -15.34 -10.83 74.67
CA ALA A 41 -15.92 -11.39 73.45
C ALA A 41 -15.55 -10.57 72.20
N GLU A 42 -15.54 -9.23 72.29
CA GLU A 42 -15.09 -8.34 71.22
C GLU A 42 -13.60 -8.58 70.86
N ILE A 43 -12.74 -8.70 71.89
CA ILE A 43 -11.30 -8.95 71.70
C ILE A 43 -11.07 -10.33 71.07
N ASP A 44 -11.73 -11.38 71.56
CA ASP A 44 -11.59 -12.73 71.01
C ASP A 44 -12.09 -12.84 69.57
N SER A 45 -13.18 -12.14 69.26
CA SER A 45 -13.67 -11.99 67.89
C SER A 45 -12.62 -11.32 67.01
N ARG A 46 -12.05 -10.20 67.47
CA ARG A 46 -11.01 -9.48 66.73
C ARG A 46 -9.75 -10.29 66.52
N ILE A 47 -9.28 -11.03 67.53
CA ILE A 47 -8.13 -11.94 67.42
C ILE A 47 -8.43 -13.05 66.40
N SER A 48 -9.64 -13.59 66.41
CA SER A 48 -10.06 -14.63 65.47
C SER A 48 -10.06 -14.13 64.02
N GLU A 49 -10.58 -12.92 63.77
CA GLU A 49 -10.50 -12.26 62.47
C GLU A 49 -9.06 -12.10 61.99
N LEU A 50 -8.19 -11.55 62.83
CA LEU A 50 -6.78 -11.33 62.50
C LEU A 50 -6.05 -12.66 62.22
N LYS A 51 -6.33 -13.72 62.98
CA LYS A 51 -5.80 -15.07 62.75
C LYS A 51 -6.28 -15.66 61.42
N GLN A 52 -7.55 -15.44 61.04
CA GLN A 52 -8.07 -15.88 59.74
C GLN A 52 -7.37 -15.17 58.57
N ILE A 53 -7.12 -13.87 58.71
CA ILE A 53 -6.37 -13.07 57.71
C ILE A 53 -4.94 -13.59 57.58
N CYS A 54 -4.23 -13.78 58.71
CA CYS A 54 -2.87 -14.33 58.70
C CYS A 54 -2.84 -15.72 58.04
N ARG A 55 -3.74 -16.64 58.42
CA ARG A 55 -3.82 -17.98 57.78
C ARG A 55 -3.90 -17.96 56.25
N LYS A 56 -4.51 -16.93 55.66
CA LYS A 56 -4.63 -16.79 54.19
C LYS A 56 -3.47 -16.04 53.55
N TYR A 57 -2.85 -15.08 54.24
CA TYR A 57 -2.00 -14.07 53.61
C TYR A 57 -0.61 -13.90 54.26
N GLY A 58 -0.28 -14.65 55.31
CA GLY A 58 1.06 -14.66 55.89
C GLY A 58 1.15 -15.20 57.34
N PRO A 59 2.31 -15.70 57.78
CA PRO A 59 2.45 -16.28 59.12
C PRO A 59 2.18 -15.28 60.24
N GLY A 60 2.41 -13.98 60.02
CA GLY A 60 2.06 -12.89 60.93
C GLY A 60 1.24 -11.77 60.29
N LEU A 61 0.79 -10.82 61.12
CA LEU A 61 0.01 -9.67 60.67
C LEU A 61 0.84 -8.74 59.77
N GLU A 62 2.13 -8.59 60.06
CA GLU A 62 3.07 -7.82 59.25
C GLU A 62 3.19 -8.39 57.83
N ASP A 63 3.27 -9.72 57.70
CA ASP A 63 3.32 -10.40 56.41
C ASP A 63 2.03 -10.18 55.60
N ALA A 64 0.86 -10.28 56.26
CA ALA A 64 -0.43 -10.05 55.61
C ALA A 64 -0.58 -8.59 55.12
N ILE A 65 -0.07 -7.61 55.88
CA ILE A 65 -0.04 -6.20 55.48
C ILE A 65 0.92 -6.00 54.31
N ALA A 66 2.12 -6.58 54.37
CA ALA A 66 3.10 -6.52 53.29
C ALA A 66 2.55 -7.16 51.99
N TYR A 67 1.84 -8.28 52.11
CA TYR A 67 1.16 -8.93 50.98
C TYR A 67 0.06 -8.04 50.38
N ALA A 68 -0.74 -7.39 51.21
CA ALA A 68 -1.76 -6.45 50.74
C ALA A 68 -1.16 -5.22 50.05
N ALA A 69 -0.01 -4.72 50.54
CA ALA A 69 0.74 -3.63 49.90
C ALA A 69 1.32 -4.08 48.55
N LYS A 70 1.90 -5.28 48.50
CA LYS A 70 2.41 -5.90 47.27
C LYS A 70 1.31 -6.05 46.21
N ILE A 71 0.17 -6.65 46.56
CA ILE A 71 -0.94 -6.81 45.62
C ILE A 71 -1.45 -5.44 45.15
N ARG A 72 -1.59 -4.45 46.04
CA ARG A 72 -2.00 -3.10 45.63
C ARG A 72 -1.02 -2.47 44.65
N ALA A 73 0.29 -2.65 44.86
CA ALA A 73 1.32 -2.17 43.94
C ALA A 73 1.28 -2.91 42.59
N GLU A 74 1.09 -4.24 42.60
CA GLU A 74 0.91 -5.03 41.37
C GLU A 74 -0.34 -4.59 40.60
N LEU A 75 -1.47 -4.38 41.29
CA LEU A 75 -2.73 -3.90 40.71
C LEU A 75 -2.58 -2.50 40.12
N ALA A 76 -1.90 -1.59 40.82
CA ALA A 76 -1.61 -0.26 40.31
C ALA A 76 -0.68 -0.29 39.08
N GLY A 77 0.27 -1.23 39.03
CA GLY A 77 1.12 -1.45 37.86
C GLY A 77 0.31 -1.86 36.62
N PHE A 78 -0.72 -2.70 36.78
CA PHE A 78 -1.60 -3.06 35.66
C PHE A 78 -2.45 -1.90 35.11
N ASP A 79 -2.78 -0.92 35.94
CA ASP A 79 -3.56 0.27 35.52
C ASP A 79 -2.68 1.37 34.89
N ASP A 80 -1.38 1.42 35.21
CA ASP A 80 -0.45 2.51 34.80
C ASP A 80 0.49 2.14 33.63
N GLU A 81 0.72 0.85 33.34
CA GLU A 81 1.75 0.41 32.38
C GLU A 81 1.34 0.39 30.88
N GLY A 82 0.14 0.86 30.52
CA GLY A 82 -0.29 0.85 29.11
C GLY A 82 -1.23 1.98 28.72
N GLN A 83 -1.16 2.40 27.45
CA GLN A 83 -2.34 2.99 26.83
C GLN A 83 -3.48 1.98 26.99
N SER A 84 -4.59 2.37 27.63
CA SER A 84 -5.68 1.43 27.85
C SER A 84 -6.13 0.85 26.50
N LEU A 85 -6.63 -0.40 26.52
CA LEU A 85 -7.06 -1.09 25.31
C LEU A 85 -8.05 -0.22 24.50
N GLU A 86 -8.88 0.56 25.20
CA GLU A 86 -9.79 1.53 24.62
C GLU A 86 -9.06 2.65 23.84
N ALA A 87 -7.94 3.17 24.36
CA ALA A 87 -7.14 4.18 23.68
C ALA A 87 -6.48 3.63 22.41
N LEU A 88 -5.90 2.42 22.48
CA LEU A 88 -5.32 1.74 21.31
C LEU A 88 -6.37 1.41 20.26
N GLN A 89 -7.56 0.96 20.69
CA GLN A 89 -8.68 0.70 19.79
C GLN A 89 -9.15 1.99 19.09
N ALA A 90 -9.24 3.10 19.83
CA ALA A 90 -9.58 4.40 19.26
C ALA A 90 -8.53 4.87 18.24
N GLU A 91 -7.24 4.67 18.51
CA GLU A 91 -6.17 4.99 17.56
C GLU A 91 -6.25 4.14 16.29
N ALA A 92 -6.48 2.83 16.44
CA ALA A 92 -6.66 1.91 15.32
C ALA A 92 -7.85 2.30 14.44
N ASP A 93 -8.99 2.66 15.05
CA ASP A 93 -10.18 3.10 14.32
C ASP A 93 -9.94 4.44 13.58
N GLN A 94 -9.23 5.37 14.20
CA GLN A 94 -8.81 6.62 13.53
C GLN A 94 -7.85 6.35 12.35
N ALA A 95 -6.90 5.43 12.50
CA ALA A 95 -6.00 5.02 11.42
C ALA A 95 -6.78 4.36 10.27
N LYS A 96 -7.73 3.48 10.59
CA LYS A 96 -8.61 2.81 9.61
C LYS A 96 -9.51 3.80 8.86
N ALA A 97 -10.04 4.81 9.55
CA ALA A 97 -10.81 5.88 8.92
C ALA A 97 -9.97 6.69 7.93
N ARG A 98 -8.73 7.07 8.32
CA ARG A 98 -7.77 7.76 7.44
C ARG A 98 -7.41 6.91 6.22
N LEU A 99 -7.15 5.62 6.41
CA LEU A 99 -6.88 4.67 5.32
C LEU A 99 -8.05 4.62 4.34
N LYS A 100 -9.28 4.47 4.84
CA LYS A 100 -10.49 4.42 4.00
C LYS A 100 -10.67 5.71 3.19
N GLN A 101 -10.44 6.86 3.81
CA GLN A 101 -10.51 8.15 3.13
C GLN A 101 -9.47 8.26 2.02
N ALA A 102 -8.21 7.91 2.31
CA ALA A 102 -7.13 7.92 1.33
C ALA A 102 -7.40 6.96 0.15
N CYS A 103 -7.86 5.74 0.42
CA CYS A 103 -8.24 4.79 -0.62
C CYS A 103 -9.40 5.31 -1.50
N THR A 104 -10.40 5.97 -0.89
CA THR A 104 -11.53 6.55 -1.63
C THR A 104 -11.07 7.68 -2.55
N GLN A 105 -10.18 8.55 -2.06
CA GLN A 105 -9.59 9.62 -2.87
C GLN A 105 -8.77 9.05 -4.03
N LEU A 106 -7.92 8.05 -3.76
CA LEU A 106 -7.11 7.39 -4.79
C LEU A 106 -8.00 6.72 -5.86
N ARG A 107 -9.06 6.03 -5.46
CA ARG A 107 -10.02 5.41 -6.39
C ARG A 107 -10.66 6.45 -7.31
N SER A 108 -11.08 7.60 -6.78
CA SER A 108 -11.65 8.68 -7.58
C SER A 108 -10.66 9.23 -8.62
N LEU A 109 -9.41 9.46 -8.21
CA LEU A 109 -8.35 9.88 -9.14
C LEU A 109 -8.10 8.84 -10.23
N ARG A 110 -8.06 7.56 -9.87
CA ARG A 110 -7.90 6.45 -10.82
C ARG A 110 -9.05 6.35 -11.81
N GLN A 111 -10.29 6.54 -11.37
CA GLN A 111 -11.45 6.53 -12.26
C GLN A 111 -11.41 7.67 -13.28
N THR A 112 -10.96 8.85 -12.87
CA THR A 112 -10.76 9.97 -13.80
C THR A 112 -9.64 9.67 -14.79
N ALA A 113 -8.48 9.21 -14.31
CA ALA A 113 -7.35 8.85 -15.15
C ALA A 113 -7.67 7.71 -16.13
N ALA A 114 -8.43 6.70 -15.68
CA ALA A 114 -8.93 5.60 -16.50
C ALA A 114 -9.74 6.12 -17.70
N LYS A 115 -10.74 6.98 -17.47
CA LYS A 115 -11.56 7.56 -18.55
C LYS A 115 -10.74 8.40 -19.53
N THR A 116 -9.78 9.17 -19.02
CA THR A 116 -8.87 9.95 -19.86
C THR A 116 -8.02 9.03 -20.73
N LEU A 117 -7.41 8.00 -20.14
CA LEU A 117 -6.61 7.01 -20.87
C LEU A 117 -7.45 6.26 -21.90
N GLU A 118 -8.64 5.80 -21.55
CA GLU A 118 -9.56 5.12 -22.47
C GLU A 118 -9.88 5.98 -23.69
N THR A 119 -10.22 7.25 -23.46
CA THR A 119 -10.57 8.18 -24.54
C THR A 119 -9.37 8.46 -25.45
N GLN A 120 -8.20 8.73 -24.86
CA GLN A 120 -6.97 9.02 -25.59
C GLN A 120 -6.52 7.80 -26.39
N LEU A 121 -6.48 6.62 -25.78
CA LEU A 121 -6.06 5.39 -26.44
C LEU A 121 -6.98 5.02 -27.59
N LEU A 122 -8.30 5.09 -27.40
CA LEU A 122 -9.25 4.85 -28.49
C LEU A 122 -9.10 5.85 -29.64
N SER A 123 -8.72 7.10 -29.36
CA SER A 123 -8.43 8.09 -30.40
C SER A 123 -7.15 7.75 -31.19
N GLU A 124 -6.13 7.25 -30.51
CA GLU A 124 -4.85 6.81 -31.09
C GLU A 124 -4.99 5.51 -31.91
N LEU A 125 -5.94 4.64 -31.56
CA LEU A 125 -6.21 3.38 -32.27
C LEU A 125 -6.96 3.56 -33.59
N LYS A 126 -7.81 4.59 -33.72
CA LYS A 126 -8.59 4.85 -34.95
C LYS A 126 -7.72 4.90 -36.23
N PRO A 127 -6.65 5.72 -36.31
CA PRO A 127 -5.84 5.78 -37.53
C PRO A 127 -5.08 4.48 -37.83
N LEU A 128 -4.95 3.58 -36.84
CA LEU A 128 -4.29 2.27 -36.97
C LEU A 128 -5.24 1.16 -37.44
N ALA A 129 -6.39 1.52 -38.02
CA ALA A 129 -7.48 0.62 -38.41
C ALA A 129 -8.05 -0.22 -37.25
N MET A 130 -7.99 0.32 -36.03
CA MET A 130 -8.48 -0.32 -34.81
C MET A 130 -9.67 0.44 -34.21
N GLU A 131 -10.46 1.12 -35.05
CA GLU A 131 -11.62 1.93 -34.65
C GLU A 131 -12.77 1.14 -33.98
N LYS A 132 -12.79 -0.17 -34.20
CA LYS A 132 -13.79 -1.12 -33.67
C LYS A 132 -13.39 -1.73 -32.33
N VAL A 133 -12.15 -1.51 -31.91
CA VAL A 133 -11.62 -2.01 -30.65
C VAL A 133 -12.34 -1.35 -29.49
N LYS A 134 -12.67 -2.15 -28.47
CA LYS A 134 -13.13 -1.64 -27.18
C LYS A 134 -12.01 -1.81 -26.17
N PHE A 135 -11.77 -0.76 -25.40
CA PHE A 135 -10.80 -0.77 -24.32
C PHE A 135 -11.45 -0.21 -23.05
N GLN A 136 -11.19 -0.85 -21.93
CA GLN A 136 -11.70 -0.43 -20.63
C GLN A 136 -10.66 -0.69 -19.54
N VAL A 137 -10.49 0.28 -18.65
CA VAL A 137 -9.73 0.12 -17.41
C VAL A 137 -10.70 -0.24 -16.29
N GLN A 138 -10.66 -1.50 -15.87
CA GLN A 138 -11.49 -2.01 -14.78
C GLN A 138 -10.80 -1.78 -13.44
N LEU A 139 -11.56 -1.29 -12.45
CA LEU A 139 -11.12 -1.12 -11.06
C LEU A 139 -11.98 -2.02 -10.17
N ALA A 140 -11.45 -3.16 -9.76
CA ALA A 140 -12.11 -4.09 -8.85
C ALA A 140 -11.69 -3.80 -7.40
N PRO A 141 -12.63 -3.70 -6.44
CA PRO A 141 -12.27 -3.47 -5.04
C PRO A 141 -11.53 -4.67 -4.45
N ILE A 142 -10.46 -4.41 -3.70
CA ILE A 142 -9.67 -5.42 -2.96
C ILE A 142 -9.39 -4.95 -1.53
N ALA A 143 -8.90 -5.85 -0.68
CA ALA A 143 -8.37 -5.46 0.61
C ALA A 143 -7.24 -4.42 0.43
N PRO A 144 -7.17 -3.36 1.27
CA PRO A 144 -6.15 -2.33 1.14
C PRO A 144 -4.73 -2.92 1.16
N THR A 145 -3.95 -2.56 0.16
CA THR A 145 -2.51 -2.86 0.07
C THR A 145 -1.71 -1.56 0.12
N ALA A 146 -0.38 -1.65 0.09
CA ALA A 146 0.48 -0.48 -0.08
C ALA A 146 0.17 0.32 -1.36
N GLN A 147 -0.45 -0.30 -2.36
CA GLN A 147 -0.85 0.33 -3.62
C GLN A 147 -2.32 0.80 -3.61
N GLY A 148 -3.02 0.73 -2.48
CA GLY A 148 -4.44 1.09 -2.36
C GLY A 148 -5.39 -0.10 -2.38
N ALA A 149 -6.68 0.17 -2.56
CA ALA A 149 -7.78 -0.79 -2.40
C ALA A 149 -8.50 -1.14 -3.72
N ASP A 150 -7.84 -0.93 -4.85
CA ASP A 150 -8.35 -1.30 -6.17
C ASP A 150 -7.32 -2.15 -6.91
N GLN A 151 -7.75 -3.29 -7.44
CA GLN A 151 -7.05 -4.04 -8.47
C GLN A 151 -7.40 -3.43 -9.82
N ILE A 152 -6.38 -3.03 -10.57
CA ILE A 152 -6.52 -2.42 -11.89
C ILE A 152 -6.28 -3.50 -12.94
N CYS A 153 -7.24 -3.65 -13.86
CA CYS A 153 -7.13 -4.56 -15.00
C CYS A 153 -7.41 -3.80 -16.29
N PHE A 154 -6.56 -3.98 -17.31
CA PHE A 154 -6.78 -3.44 -18.65
C PHE A 154 -7.47 -4.50 -19.49
N LEU A 155 -8.68 -4.17 -19.93
CA LEU A 155 -9.53 -5.04 -20.71
C LEU A 155 -9.60 -4.55 -22.16
N LEU A 156 -9.52 -5.49 -23.09
CA LEU A 156 -9.52 -5.26 -24.53
C LEU A 156 -10.50 -6.22 -25.21
N SER A 157 -11.17 -5.73 -26.25
CA SER A 157 -11.93 -6.54 -27.21
C SER A 157 -11.52 -6.07 -28.60
N PRO A 158 -10.72 -6.86 -29.35
CA PRO A 158 -10.22 -6.45 -30.65
C PRO A 158 -11.35 -6.39 -31.68
N ASN A 159 -12.28 -7.34 -31.63
CA ASN A 159 -13.38 -7.46 -32.58
C ASN A 159 -14.73 -7.03 -31.99
N PRO A 160 -15.61 -6.41 -32.79
CA PRO A 160 -17.00 -6.21 -32.39
C PRO A 160 -17.71 -7.53 -32.10
N GLY A 161 -18.51 -7.56 -31.03
CA GLY A 161 -19.31 -8.73 -30.66
C GLY A 161 -18.59 -9.70 -29.71
N GLU A 162 -17.28 -9.56 -29.53
CA GLU A 162 -16.53 -10.28 -28.51
C GLU A 162 -16.63 -9.60 -27.13
N PRO A 163 -16.51 -10.36 -26.04
CA PRO A 163 -16.44 -9.80 -24.70
C PRO A 163 -15.09 -9.14 -24.45
N LEU A 164 -15.07 -8.16 -23.54
CA LEU A 164 -13.84 -7.59 -23.01
C LEU A 164 -13.07 -8.65 -22.21
N GLN A 165 -11.80 -8.85 -22.53
CA GLN A 165 -10.91 -9.79 -21.86
C GLN A 165 -9.62 -9.09 -21.40
N PRO A 166 -8.93 -9.62 -20.38
CA PRO A 166 -7.62 -9.12 -19.98
C PRO A 166 -6.65 -9.02 -21.17
N LEU A 167 -5.84 -7.95 -21.19
CA LEU A 167 -4.84 -7.75 -22.24
C LEU A 167 -3.87 -8.93 -22.40
N SER A 168 -3.57 -9.63 -21.30
CA SER A 168 -2.73 -10.83 -21.30
C SER A 168 -3.34 -12.04 -22.01
N GLU A 169 -4.67 -12.05 -22.18
CA GLU A 169 -5.43 -13.17 -22.75
C GLU A 169 -5.84 -12.91 -24.21
N THR A 170 -5.62 -11.70 -24.73
CA THR A 170 -5.99 -11.32 -26.10
C THR A 170 -4.82 -11.59 -27.05
N ALA A 171 -4.99 -12.57 -27.94
CA ALA A 171 -3.92 -13.09 -28.81
C ALA A 171 -4.12 -12.71 -30.28
N SER A 172 -3.36 -11.72 -30.74
CA SER A 172 -2.99 -11.49 -32.15
C SER A 172 -1.74 -10.59 -32.16
N GLY A 173 -0.61 -11.11 -32.65
CA GLY A 173 0.70 -10.44 -32.52
C GLY A 173 0.71 -9.03 -33.13
N GLY A 174 0.29 -8.91 -34.39
CA GLY A 174 0.30 -7.62 -35.10
C GLY A 174 -0.70 -6.59 -34.55
N GLU A 175 -1.88 -7.02 -34.09
CA GLU A 175 -2.85 -6.13 -33.46
C GLU A 175 -2.36 -5.66 -32.08
N MET A 176 -1.76 -6.56 -31.30
CA MET A 176 -1.19 -6.22 -30.01
C MET A 176 -0.02 -5.25 -30.14
N SER A 177 0.88 -5.46 -31.11
CA SER A 177 1.99 -4.53 -31.36
C SER A 177 1.50 -3.13 -31.74
N ARG A 178 0.44 -3.02 -32.56
CA ARG A 178 -0.21 -1.73 -32.87
C ARG A 178 -0.90 -1.10 -31.67
N PHE A 179 -1.55 -1.92 -30.83
CA PHE A 179 -2.15 -1.45 -29.58
C PHE A 179 -1.10 -0.89 -28.62
N LEU A 180 0.01 -1.61 -28.44
CA LEU A 180 1.14 -1.17 -27.62
C LEU A 180 1.80 0.09 -28.18
N LEU A 181 1.89 0.24 -29.51
CA LEU A 181 2.34 1.48 -30.16
C LEU A 181 1.45 2.67 -29.79
N ALA A 182 0.13 2.52 -29.90
CA ALA A 182 -0.83 3.55 -29.50
C ALA A 182 -0.72 3.88 -28.00
N MET A 183 -0.58 2.86 -27.16
CA MET A 183 -0.42 3.02 -25.73
C MET A 183 0.89 3.75 -25.38
N LYS A 184 2.01 3.42 -26.04
CA LYS A 184 3.28 4.12 -25.89
C LYS A 184 3.19 5.57 -26.38
N ALA A 185 2.44 5.84 -27.45
CA ALA A 185 2.18 7.21 -27.89
C ALA A 185 1.47 8.04 -26.81
N CYS A 186 0.45 7.46 -26.13
CA CYS A 186 -0.22 8.12 -25.00
C CYS A 186 0.73 8.43 -23.83
N PHE A 187 1.73 7.58 -23.58
CA PHE A 187 2.67 7.74 -22.46
C PHE A 187 4.00 8.41 -22.82
N SER A 188 4.22 8.77 -24.08
CA SER A 188 5.49 9.32 -24.60
C SER A 188 6.00 10.61 -23.93
N ALA A 189 5.19 11.25 -23.08
CA ALA A 189 5.59 12.42 -22.28
C ALA A 189 6.05 12.08 -20.86
N ILE A 190 5.76 10.87 -20.39
CA ILE A 190 5.94 10.45 -18.99
C ILE A 190 6.88 9.23 -18.92
N ASP A 191 6.93 8.43 -19.98
CA ASP A 191 7.75 7.23 -20.03
C ASP A 191 9.25 7.56 -20.04
N SER A 192 9.99 6.89 -19.15
CA SER A 192 11.45 7.08 -18.98
C SER A 192 12.28 6.07 -19.76
N VAL A 193 11.63 5.12 -20.45
CA VAL A 193 12.32 4.10 -21.24
C VAL A 193 13.05 4.75 -22.42
N GLY A 194 14.36 4.50 -22.52
CA GLY A 194 15.21 5.10 -23.56
C GLY A 194 15.04 4.48 -24.95
N THR A 195 14.78 3.17 -25.02
CA THR A 195 14.73 2.42 -26.30
C THR A 195 13.49 1.53 -26.37
N LEU A 196 12.77 1.60 -27.48
CA LEU A 196 11.58 0.81 -27.80
C LEU A 196 11.87 -0.07 -29.03
N VAL A 197 11.47 -1.34 -28.98
CA VAL A 197 11.61 -2.29 -30.08
C VAL A 197 10.22 -2.74 -30.52
N PHE A 198 9.93 -2.57 -31.81
CA PHE A 198 8.70 -3.01 -32.43
C PHE A 198 9.02 -4.03 -33.53
N ASP A 199 8.35 -5.17 -33.44
CA ASP A 199 8.37 -6.23 -34.45
C ASP A 199 6.94 -6.50 -34.91
N GLU A 200 6.77 -6.85 -36.18
CA GLU A 200 5.49 -7.20 -36.81
C GLU A 200 4.34 -6.17 -36.68
N ILE A 201 4.65 -4.90 -36.38
CA ILE A 201 3.63 -3.83 -36.30
C ILE A 201 2.88 -3.62 -37.64
N ASP A 202 3.56 -3.93 -38.74
CA ASP A 202 3.10 -3.74 -40.11
C ASP A 202 2.47 -5.00 -40.73
N THR A 203 2.31 -6.06 -39.95
CA THR A 203 1.66 -7.30 -40.39
C THR A 203 0.18 -7.08 -40.68
N GLY A 204 -0.25 -7.47 -41.88
CA GLY A 204 -1.66 -7.43 -42.30
C GLY A 204 -2.22 -6.03 -42.60
N VAL A 205 -1.35 -5.01 -42.70
CA VAL A 205 -1.76 -3.62 -42.96
C VAL A 205 -1.04 -3.05 -44.18
N SER A 206 -1.69 -2.11 -44.88
CA SER A 206 -1.11 -1.44 -46.06
C SER A 206 -1.66 -0.03 -46.23
N GLY A 207 -1.03 0.75 -47.11
CA GLY A 207 -1.51 2.08 -47.51
C GLY A 207 -1.63 3.06 -46.35
N ARG A 208 -2.82 3.62 -46.14
CA ARG A 208 -3.08 4.66 -45.12
C ARG A 208 -2.75 4.20 -43.70
N VAL A 209 -2.94 2.91 -43.40
CA VAL A 209 -2.65 2.35 -42.07
C VAL A 209 -1.15 2.29 -41.83
N SER A 210 -0.38 1.85 -42.83
CA SER A 210 1.10 1.86 -42.77
C SER A 210 1.65 3.28 -42.62
N GLN A 211 1.03 4.27 -43.27
CA GLN A 211 1.40 5.67 -43.09
C GLN A 211 1.13 6.15 -41.66
N ALA A 212 -0.03 5.81 -41.08
CA ALA A 212 -0.34 6.15 -39.70
C ALA A 212 0.64 5.53 -38.70
N ILE A 213 1.05 4.28 -38.93
CA ILE A 213 2.10 3.61 -38.14
C ILE A 213 3.43 4.36 -38.28
N ALA A 214 3.84 4.70 -39.50
CA ALA A 214 5.05 5.46 -39.77
C ALA A 214 5.07 6.81 -39.02
N ASP A 215 3.96 7.55 -39.07
CA ASP A 215 3.83 8.84 -38.38
C ASP A 215 3.93 8.68 -36.86
N LYS A 216 3.34 7.62 -36.28
CA LYS A 216 3.41 7.34 -34.84
C LYS A 216 4.80 6.91 -34.39
N LEU A 217 5.49 6.06 -35.14
CA LEU A 217 6.87 5.69 -34.86
C LEU A 217 7.80 6.90 -34.93
N ARG A 218 7.61 7.78 -35.92
CA ARG A 218 8.38 9.02 -36.01
C ARG A 218 8.10 9.93 -34.81
N GLN A 219 6.83 10.09 -34.42
CA GLN A 219 6.45 10.88 -33.25
C GLN A 219 7.13 10.34 -31.97
N LEU A 220 7.16 9.02 -31.78
CA LEU A 220 7.88 8.39 -30.67
C LEU A 220 9.40 8.57 -30.78
N GLY A 221 9.95 8.48 -32.00
CA GLY A 221 11.36 8.66 -32.32
C GLY A 221 11.92 10.02 -31.91
N GLN A 222 11.08 11.05 -31.80
CA GLN A 222 11.48 12.38 -31.32
C GLN A 222 11.91 12.39 -29.86
N ARG A 223 11.54 11.38 -29.07
CA ARG A 223 11.80 11.31 -27.63
C ARG A 223 12.48 10.02 -27.17
N HIS A 224 12.32 8.95 -27.95
CA HIS A 224 12.84 7.63 -27.65
C HIS A 224 13.63 7.11 -28.84
N GLN A 225 14.61 6.24 -28.59
CA GLN A 225 15.17 5.44 -29.67
C GLN A 225 14.16 4.36 -30.06
N VAL A 226 13.71 4.35 -31.31
CA VAL A 226 12.75 3.36 -31.81
C VAL A 226 13.45 2.45 -32.83
N LEU A 227 13.48 1.15 -32.53
CA LEU A 227 13.93 0.11 -33.45
C LEU A 227 12.69 -0.60 -34.02
N CYS A 228 12.56 -0.60 -35.33
CA CYS A 228 11.45 -1.25 -36.02
C CYS A 228 11.98 -2.18 -37.09
N VAL A 229 11.56 -3.44 -37.06
CA VAL A 229 11.71 -4.35 -38.20
C VAL A 229 10.47 -4.21 -39.07
N THR A 230 10.64 -3.93 -40.35
CA THR A 230 9.52 -3.67 -41.28
C THR A 230 9.87 -4.11 -42.69
N HIS A 231 8.85 -4.52 -43.43
CA HIS A 231 8.94 -4.77 -44.86
C HIS A 231 8.21 -3.69 -45.68
N GLN A 232 7.64 -2.67 -45.01
CA GLN A 232 6.85 -1.64 -45.66
C GLN A 232 7.70 -0.41 -46.01
N PRO A 233 7.75 0.01 -47.30
CA PRO A 233 8.55 1.15 -47.72
C PRO A 233 8.10 2.47 -47.05
N LEU A 234 6.80 2.61 -46.75
CA LEU A 234 6.25 3.79 -46.06
C LEU A 234 6.85 3.97 -44.65
N ILE A 235 7.07 2.86 -43.93
CA ILE A 235 7.63 2.88 -42.58
C ILE A 235 9.15 3.06 -42.65
N ALA A 236 9.84 2.34 -43.54
CA ALA A 236 11.28 2.46 -43.71
C ALA A 236 11.72 3.87 -44.18
N ALA A 237 10.89 4.57 -44.97
CA ALA A 237 11.20 5.89 -45.49
C ALA A 237 11.29 6.96 -44.39
N VAL A 238 10.44 6.89 -43.37
CA VAL A 238 10.43 7.91 -42.29
C VAL A 238 11.57 7.75 -41.29
N ALA A 239 12.23 6.58 -41.25
CA ALA A 239 13.29 6.27 -40.30
C ALA A 239 14.52 7.18 -40.44
N ASP A 240 15.05 7.65 -39.30
CA ASP A 240 16.26 8.49 -39.27
C ASP A 240 17.48 7.73 -39.80
N HIS A 241 17.59 6.46 -39.40
CA HIS A 241 18.58 5.51 -39.87
C HIS A 241 17.88 4.31 -40.52
N HIS A 242 18.33 3.92 -41.71
CA HIS A 242 17.78 2.79 -42.44
C HIS A 242 18.84 1.69 -42.55
N PHE A 243 18.59 0.54 -41.94
CA PHE A 243 19.44 -0.64 -42.02
C PHE A 243 18.76 -1.70 -42.90
N CYS A 244 19.48 -2.20 -43.89
CA CYS A 244 19.02 -3.31 -44.72
C CYS A 244 19.62 -4.61 -44.20
N VAL A 245 18.81 -5.66 -44.13
CA VAL A 245 19.22 -7.00 -43.70
C VAL A 245 19.15 -7.94 -44.90
N ARG A 246 20.29 -8.50 -45.31
CA ARG A 246 20.40 -9.40 -46.47
C ARG A 246 21.03 -10.72 -46.08
N LYS A 247 20.57 -11.80 -46.72
CA LYS A 247 21.21 -13.12 -46.64
C LYS A 247 22.23 -13.23 -47.77
N GLU A 248 23.46 -13.63 -47.44
CA GLU A 248 24.53 -13.88 -48.40
C GLU A 248 24.99 -15.33 -48.25
N VAL A 249 25.17 -16.04 -49.37
CA VAL A 249 25.74 -17.40 -49.38
C VAL A 249 27.24 -17.27 -49.60
N LEU A 250 28.03 -17.70 -48.61
CA LEU A 250 29.48 -17.75 -48.72
C LEU A 250 29.92 -18.92 -49.62
N GLU A 251 31.14 -18.85 -50.16
CA GLU A 251 31.75 -19.90 -50.98
C GLU A 251 31.75 -21.29 -50.29
N SER A 252 31.69 -21.32 -48.95
CA SER A 252 31.57 -22.54 -48.14
C SER A 252 30.15 -23.11 -48.04
N ASP A 253 29.22 -22.71 -48.93
CA ASP A 253 27.79 -23.06 -48.91
C ASP A 253 27.10 -22.74 -47.57
N ARG A 254 27.55 -21.67 -46.91
CA ARG A 254 26.99 -21.19 -45.65
C ARG A 254 26.27 -19.87 -45.86
N THR A 255 25.01 -19.82 -45.48
CA THR A 255 24.23 -18.57 -45.45
C THR A 255 24.57 -17.77 -44.21
N VAL A 256 25.00 -16.52 -44.40
CA VAL A 256 25.21 -15.53 -43.34
C VAL A 256 24.22 -14.37 -43.50
N VAL A 257 23.87 -13.74 -42.38
CA VAL A 257 23.04 -12.53 -42.37
C VAL A 257 23.96 -11.33 -42.25
N ARG A 258 23.85 -10.39 -43.19
CA ARG A 258 24.55 -9.10 -43.15
C ARG A 258 23.55 -7.98 -42.88
N VAL A 259 23.97 -7.04 -42.05
CA VAL A 259 23.22 -5.81 -41.78
C VAL A 259 24.05 -4.64 -42.30
N GLU A 260 23.49 -3.86 -43.20
CA GLU A 260 24.15 -2.71 -43.81
C GLU A 260 23.41 -1.42 -43.47
N HIS A 261 24.12 -0.39 -43.00
CA HIS A 261 23.57 0.93 -42.81
C HIS A 261 23.55 1.70 -44.13
N LEU A 262 22.35 2.06 -44.61
CA LEU A 262 22.15 2.79 -45.84
C LEU A 262 22.29 4.30 -45.59
N ILE A 263 23.54 4.76 -45.48
CA ILE A 263 23.87 6.18 -45.22
C ILE A 263 23.50 7.06 -46.43
N ASP A 264 23.73 6.54 -47.64
CA ASP A 264 23.50 7.28 -48.88
C ASP A 264 22.01 7.28 -49.27
N ARG A 265 21.52 8.46 -49.68
CA ARG A 265 20.13 8.63 -50.14
C ARG A 265 19.83 7.75 -51.36
N GLY A 266 20.78 7.62 -52.29
CA GLY A 266 20.65 6.78 -53.47
C GLY A 266 20.44 5.30 -53.12
N ARG A 267 21.23 4.76 -52.18
CA ARG A 267 21.06 3.40 -51.66
C ARG A 267 19.74 3.22 -50.92
N ARG A 268 19.34 4.18 -50.07
CA ARG A 268 18.01 4.15 -49.42
C ARG A 268 16.88 4.12 -50.44
N ARG A 269 16.98 4.93 -51.50
CA ARG A 269 16.00 4.97 -52.58
C ARG A 269 15.89 3.63 -53.31
N GLN A 270 17.02 3.00 -53.62
CA GLN A 270 17.04 1.68 -54.27
C GLN A 270 16.36 0.63 -53.39
N GLU A 271 16.72 0.56 -52.11
CA GLU A 271 16.09 -0.37 -51.16
C GLU A 271 14.57 -0.14 -51.04
N LEU A 272 14.13 1.11 -50.91
CA LEU A 272 12.70 1.44 -50.85
C LEU A 272 11.96 1.07 -52.14
N ALA A 273 12.59 1.21 -53.30
CA ALA A 273 12.04 0.78 -54.57
C ALA A 273 11.94 -0.76 -54.66
N GLU A 274 12.93 -1.48 -54.15
CA GLU A 274 12.90 -2.94 -54.01
C GLU A 274 11.75 -3.39 -53.10
N LEU A 275 11.59 -2.77 -51.93
CA LEU A 275 10.48 -3.03 -50.99
C LEU A 275 9.11 -2.71 -51.59
N ALA A 276 9.00 -1.67 -52.42
CA ALA A 276 7.73 -1.25 -53.02
C ALA A 276 7.21 -2.22 -54.08
N GLY A 277 8.06 -3.04 -54.69
CA GLY A 277 7.65 -4.08 -55.64
C GLY A 277 6.80 -3.57 -56.81
N GLY A 278 7.44 -2.98 -57.82
CA GLY A 278 6.76 -2.44 -59.02
C GLY A 278 7.00 -3.25 -60.30
N LYS A 279 6.10 -3.12 -61.29
CA LYS A 279 6.27 -3.72 -62.64
C LYS A 279 7.33 -2.99 -63.48
N SER A 280 7.58 -1.72 -63.19
CA SER A 280 8.58 -0.88 -63.83
C SER A 280 9.55 -0.34 -62.79
N ALA A 281 10.86 -0.50 -63.04
CA ALA A 281 11.91 0.04 -62.18
C ALA A 281 11.82 1.57 -62.03
N GLN A 282 11.35 2.28 -63.06
CA GLN A 282 11.22 3.75 -63.01
C GLN A 282 10.10 4.20 -62.06
N GLU A 283 8.96 3.51 -62.05
CA GLU A 283 7.82 3.85 -61.18
C GLU A 283 8.16 3.61 -59.70
N ALA A 284 8.82 2.49 -59.41
CA ALA A 284 9.26 2.16 -58.05
C ALA A 284 10.27 3.18 -57.51
N ILE A 285 11.20 3.63 -58.36
CA ILE A 285 12.17 4.68 -58.00
C ILE A 285 11.47 6.03 -57.78
N ALA A 286 10.54 6.43 -58.64
CA ALA A 286 9.80 7.68 -58.48
C ALA A 286 8.95 7.69 -57.20
N PHE A 287 8.34 6.55 -56.86
CA PHE A 287 7.62 6.37 -55.60
C PHE A 287 8.56 6.47 -54.40
N ALA A 288 9.71 5.79 -54.42
CA ALA A 288 10.71 5.86 -53.36
C ALA A 288 11.25 7.28 -53.15
N ASP A 289 11.52 8.03 -54.22
CA ASP A 289 11.93 9.43 -54.15
C ASP A 289 10.85 10.29 -53.49
N SER A 290 9.59 10.12 -53.88
CA SER A 290 8.44 10.81 -53.25
C SER A 290 8.34 10.53 -51.75
N LEU A 291 8.55 9.28 -51.31
CA LEU A 291 8.53 8.93 -49.88
C LEU A 291 9.65 9.61 -49.10
N LEU A 292 10.86 9.61 -49.65
CA LEU A 292 12.01 10.25 -49.02
C LEU A 292 11.88 11.78 -48.95
N ASP A 293 11.24 12.39 -49.96
CA ASP A 293 10.95 13.83 -49.96
C ASP A 293 9.89 14.20 -48.92
N GLN A 294 8.81 13.43 -48.83
CA GLN A 294 7.79 13.60 -47.79
C GLN A 294 8.38 13.43 -46.38
N ALA A 295 9.25 12.43 -46.19
CA ALA A 295 9.94 12.21 -44.93
C ALA A 295 10.86 13.40 -44.56
N ALA A 296 11.58 13.97 -45.53
CA ALA A 296 12.43 15.14 -45.31
C ALA A 296 11.60 16.38 -44.94
N GLN A 297 10.54 16.69 -45.70
CA GLN A 297 9.65 17.81 -45.42
C GLN A 297 9.03 17.72 -44.03
N ALA A 298 8.59 16.52 -43.63
CA ALA A 298 7.97 16.33 -42.33
C ALA A 298 8.97 16.46 -41.17
N ARG A 299 10.26 16.18 -41.39
CA ARG A 299 11.33 16.47 -40.40
C ARG A 299 11.53 17.97 -40.25
N GLU A 300 11.58 18.71 -41.35
CA GLU A 300 11.71 20.17 -41.33
C GLU A 300 10.53 20.83 -40.60
N LEU A 301 9.30 20.41 -40.91
CA LEU A 301 8.08 20.87 -40.21
C LEU A 301 8.12 20.55 -38.70
N GLY A 302 8.61 19.36 -38.33
CA GLY A 302 8.77 18.96 -36.93
C GLY A 302 9.79 19.78 -36.14
N MET A 303 10.79 20.37 -36.81
CA MET A 303 11.78 21.26 -36.20
C MET A 303 11.24 22.68 -35.92
N VAL A 304 10.14 23.10 -36.56
CA VAL A 304 9.62 24.48 -36.52
C VAL A 304 8.53 24.68 -35.44
N THR A 305 7.96 23.61 -34.87
CA THR A 305 6.98 23.75 -33.77
C THR A 305 7.69 24.14 -32.47
N PRO A 306 7.43 25.33 -31.88
CA PRO A 306 7.94 25.64 -30.56
C PRO A 306 7.32 24.65 -29.58
N GLN A 307 8.13 24.11 -28.68
CA GLN A 307 7.62 23.41 -27.51
C GLN A 307 6.74 24.41 -26.73
N THR A 308 5.43 24.39 -26.96
CA THR A 308 4.50 25.00 -26.02
C THR A 308 4.65 24.23 -24.73
N GLU A 309 5.29 24.86 -23.74
CA GLU A 309 5.29 24.41 -22.36
C GLU A 309 3.86 23.97 -22.00
N PRO A 310 3.66 22.81 -21.35
CA PRO A 310 2.36 22.47 -20.82
C PRO A 310 2.01 23.57 -19.82
N SER A 311 0.97 24.32 -20.14
CA SER A 311 0.37 25.33 -19.29
C SER A 311 0.19 24.72 -17.90
N ARG A 312 0.93 25.25 -16.91
CA ARG A 312 0.71 25.01 -15.48
C ARG A 312 -0.69 25.53 -15.14
N GLN A 313 -1.73 24.76 -15.47
CA GLN A 313 -3.00 24.88 -14.80
C GLN A 313 -2.76 24.56 -13.34
N ARG A 314 -2.91 25.60 -12.51
CA ARG A 314 -2.92 25.54 -11.05
C ARG A 314 -3.83 24.38 -10.62
N MET A 315 -3.25 23.23 -10.28
CA MET A 315 -3.89 22.33 -9.34
C MET A 315 -4.03 23.09 -8.03
N GLY A 316 -5.27 23.21 -7.56
CA GLY A 316 -5.61 23.91 -6.33
C GLY A 316 -4.71 23.45 -5.19
N LYS A 317 -4.19 24.43 -4.45
CA LYS A 317 -3.52 24.19 -3.17
C LYS A 317 -4.49 23.43 -2.26
N VAL A 318 -4.32 22.11 -2.14
CA VAL A 318 -4.76 21.40 -0.95
C VAL A 318 -3.72 21.74 0.11
N ALA A 319 -4.14 22.58 1.06
CA ALA A 319 -3.34 22.94 2.21
C ALA A 319 -3.06 21.67 3.05
N ILE A 320 -1.87 21.10 2.89
CA ILE A 320 -1.33 20.16 3.87
C ILE A 320 -0.81 21.03 5.02
N ALA A 321 -1.60 21.14 6.09
CA ALA A 321 -1.16 21.73 7.34
C ALA A 321 -0.03 20.87 7.92
N LYS A 322 1.22 21.24 7.66
CA LYS A 322 2.37 20.79 8.46
C LYS A 322 2.24 21.42 9.83
N LYS A 323 1.70 20.68 10.79
CA LYS A 323 1.81 20.98 12.22
C LYS A 323 3.21 20.53 12.65
N THR A 324 4.16 21.46 12.64
CA THR A 324 5.49 21.27 13.22
C THR A 324 5.32 21.13 14.74
N ALA A 325 5.48 19.92 15.26
CA ALA A 325 5.70 19.72 16.68
C ALA A 325 7.16 20.10 16.97
N HIS A 326 7.35 21.17 17.74
CA HIS A 326 8.62 21.46 18.37
C HIS A 326 8.88 20.42 19.46
N GLU A 327 9.84 19.54 19.21
CA GLU A 327 10.60 18.85 20.26
C GLU A 327 11.27 19.91 21.14
N LYS A 328 10.70 20.13 22.33
CA LYS A 328 11.41 20.74 23.45
C LYS A 328 12.25 19.64 24.09
N THR A 329 13.54 19.65 23.76
CA THR A 329 14.59 19.09 24.63
C THR A 329 14.80 20.07 25.79
N LEU A 330 14.70 19.60 27.03
CA LEU A 330 15.30 20.17 28.25
C LEU A 330 14.95 19.28 29.46
N PRO A 331 15.76 19.26 30.53
CA PRO A 331 17.19 19.60 30.65
C PRO A 331 18.12 18.38 30.65
#